data_AF-A0A847NN45-F1
#
_entry.id   AF-A0A847NN45-F1
#
_cell.length_a   1.000
_cell.length_b   1.000
_cell.length_c   1.000
_cell.angle_alpha   90.00
_cell.angle_beta   90.00
_cell.angle_gamma   90.00
#
_symmetry.space_group_name_H-M   'P 1'
#
loop_
_entity.id
_entity.type
_entity.pdbx_description
1 polymer ?
#
loop_
_entity_poly.entity_id
_entity_poly.type
_entity_poly.pdbx_seq_one_letter_code
_entity_poly.pdbx_strand_id
1 'polypeptide(L)'
;MSLKIKFISFFRGIFLRSGGLEFRAKVFASMLLAKESICESDFEILEEILKEIYPKSRIKQELIIAIVKEYIYMVEKYKDYDLDRVLKEIDRSLKLSPRFTKKINFAHLRRLISKNNENDALIQQRVYEFLLNEVKIYEN
;
A
#
# COMPACT_ATOMS: atom_id res chain seq x y z
N MET A 1 27.29 -10.31 9.02
CA MET A 1 26.74 -10.14 7.65
C MET A 1 25.66 -11.19 7.42
N SER A 2 24.39 -10.85 7.17
CA SER A 2 23.41 -11.79 6.56
C SER A 2 21.98 -11.25 6.33
N LEU A 3 21.47 -10.27 7.08
CA LEU A 3 20.05 -9.88 6.96
C LEU A 3 19.67 -9.05 5.72
N LYS A 4 20.65 -8.47 5.00
CA LYS A 4 20.39 -7.58 3.86
C LYS A 4 20.08 -8.30 2.53
N ILE A 5 20.23 -9.63 2.45
CA ILE A 5 20.19 -10.37 1.16
C ILE A 5 18.86 -11.11 0.93
N LYS A 6 18.01 -11.32 1.95
CA LYS A 6 16.71 -12.01 1.78
C LYS A 6 15.58 -11.14 1.21
N PHE A 7 15.62 -9.83 1.40
CA PHE A 7 14.63 -8.93 0.79
C PHE A 7 14.79 -8.89 -0.74
N ILE A 8 16.03 -8.87 -1.24
CA ILE A 8 16.35 -8.87 -2.68
C ILE A 8 15.85 -10.14 -3.39
N SER A 9 15.83 -11.30 -2.72
CA SER A 9 15.28 -12.53 -3.32
C SER A 9 13.76 -12.49 -3.50
N PHE A 10 13.04 -11.62 -2.80
CA PHE A 10 11.58 -11.47 -2.91
C PHE A 10 11.18 -10.61 -4.12
N PHE A 11 12.04 -9.67 -4.55
CA PHE A 11 11.88 -8.86 -5.77
C PHE A 11 11.71 -9.72 -7.04
N ARG A 12 12.44 -10.85 -7.15
CA ARG A 12 12.30 -11.77 -8.29
C ARG A 12 10.94 -12.48 -8.34
N GLY A 13 10.21 -12.48 -7.24
CA GLY A 13 8.88 -13.09 -7.13
C GLY A 13 7.71 -12.14 -7.40
N ILE A 14 7.94 -10.83 -7.55
CA ILE A 14 6.86 -9.84 -7.80
C ILE A 14 6.13 -10.15 -9.11
N PHE A 15 6.84 -10.64 -10.13
CA PHE A 15 6.24 -11.02 -11.42
C PHE A 15 5.37 -12.29 -11.40
N LEU A 16 5.44 -13.11 -10.34
CA LEU A 16 4.69 -14.37 -10.23
C LEU A 16 3.46 -14.28 -9.30
N ARG A 17 3.20 -13.10 -8.72
CA ARG A 17 2.13 -12.93 -7.73
C ARG A 17 0.86 -12.42 -8.39
N SER A 18 -0.28 -12.85 -7.85
CA SER A 18 -1.59 -12.36 -8.31
C SER A 18 -1.60 -10.83 -8.22
N GLY A 19 -1.65 -10.13 -9.35
CA GLY A 19 -1.54 -8.66 -9.41
C GLY A 19 -2.54 -7.91 -8.51
N GLY A 20 -3.63 -8.57 -8.11
CA GLY A 20 -4.58 -8.02 -7.15
C GLY A 20 -4.10 -7.94 -5.69
N LEU A 21 -3.12 -8.73 -5.24
CA LEU A 21 -2.53 -8.61 -3.90
C LEU A 21 -1.48 -7.50 -3.86
N GLU A 22 -0.62 -7.46 -4.87
CA GLU A 22 0.35 -6.38 -5.06
C GLU A 22 -0.35 -5.02 -5.17
N PHE A 23 -1.44 -4.94 -5.96
CA PHE A 23 -2.24 -3.74 -6.05
C PHE A 23 -2.75 -3.24 -4.68
N ARG A 24 -3.32 -4.14 -3.85
CA ARG A 24 -3.75 -3.78 -2.49
C ARG A 24 -2.58 -3.30 -1.63
N ALA A 25 -1.43 -3.96 -1.76
CA ALA A 25 -0.24 -3.56 -1.03
C ALA A 25 0.24 -2.15 -1.44
N LYS A 26 0.23 -1.81 -2.73
CA LYS A 26 0.54 -0.43 -3.19
C LYS A 26 -0.38 0.60 -2.57
N VAL A 27 -1.69 0.33 -2.54
CA VAL A 27 -2.70 1.22 -1.94
C VAL A 27 -2.45 1.43 -0.44
N PHE A 28 -2.09 0.38 0.31
CA PHE A 28 -1.74 0.54 1.72
C PHE A 28 -0.39 1.24 1.91
N ALA A 29 0.61 0.91 1.09
CA ALA A 29 1.92 1.53 1.13
C ALA A 29 1.82 3.04 0.87
N SER A 30 1.02 3.49 -0.11
CA SER A 30 0.87 4.92 -0.40
C SER A 30 0.28 5.71 0.79
N MET A 31 -0.65 5.12 1.54
CA MET A 31 -1.18 5.75 2.77
C MET A 31 -0.14 5.83 3.89
N LEU A 32 0.73 4.84 4.04
CA LEU A 32 1.77 4.86 5.06
C LEU A 32 2.94 5.78 4.69
N LEU A 33 3.33 5.78 3.41
CA LEU A 33 4.39 6.63 2.85
C LEU A 33 4.05 8.13 2.87
N ALA A 34 2.77 8.46 3.04
CA ALA A 34 2.31 9.83 3.23
C ALA A 34 2.59 10.39 4.64
N LYS A 35 3.09 9.57 5.57
CA LYS A 35 3.54 10.01 6.89
C LYS A 35 5.02 10.40 6.86
N GLU A 36 5.41 11.36 7.70
CA GLU A 36 6.81 11.70 7.92
C GLU A 36 7.61 10.53 8.51
N SER A 37 6.99 9.76 9.42
CA SER A 37 7.58 8.56 10.01
C SER A 37 6.55 7.45 10.14
N ILE A 38 6.94 6.24 9.74
CA ILE A 38 6.12 5.03 9.85
C ILE A 38 6.55 4.27 11.11
N CYS A 39 5.58 3.94 11.96
CA CYS A 39 5.81 3.27 13.24
C CYS A 39 5.19 1.86 13.27
N GLU A 40 5.50 1.10 14.32
CA GLU A 40 4.95 -0.25 14.49
C GLU A 40 3.42 -0.26 14.62
N SER A 41 2.85 0.75 15.29
CA SER A 41 1.39 0.92 15.42
C SER A 41 0.67 1.08 14.07
N ASP A 42 1.34 1.60 13.04
CA ASP A 42 0.76 1.67 11.70
C ASP A 42 0.60 0.27 11.09
N PHE A 43 1.55 -0.62 11.36
CA PHE A 43 1.46 -2.02 10.94
C PHE A 43 0.45 -2.82 11.76
N GLU A 44 0.24 -2.50 13.04
CA GLU A 44 -0.82 -3.09 13.85
C GLU A 44 -2.20 -2.78 13.25
N ILE A 45 -2.46 -1.52 12.90
CA ILE A 45 -3.71 -1.11 12.23
C ILE A 45 -3.87 -1.83 10.88
N LEU A 46 -2.79 -1.93 10.10
CA LEU A 46 -2.79 -2.65 8.83
C LEU A 46 -3.09 -4.15 9.04
N GLU A 47 -2.52 -4.78 10.05
CA GLU A 47 -2.78 -6.18 10.38
C GLU A 47 -4.24 -6.43 10.73
N GLU A 48 -4.87 -5.56 11.52
CA GLU A 48 -6.31 -5.63 11.81
C GLU A 48 -7.14 -5.56 10.53
N ILE A 49 -6.86 -4.57 9.66
CA ILE A 49 -7.52 -4.41 8.37
C ILE A 49 -7.36 -5.68 7.51
N LEU A 50 -6.16 -6.27 7.48
CA LEU A 50 -5.90 -7.47 6.68
C LEU A 50 -6.59 -8.71 7.25
N LYS A 51 -6.73 -8.82 8.57
CA LYS A 51 -7.55 -9.86 9.21
C LYS A 51 -9.02 -9.75 8.81
N GLU A 52 -9.54 -8.53 8.66
CA GLU A 52 -10.91 -8.31 8.16
C GLU A 52 -11.08 -8.67 6.68
N ILE A 53 -10.11 -8.31 5.83
CA ILE A 53 -10.17 -8.62 4.39
C ILE A 53 -9.95 -10.11 4.10
N TYR A 54 -9.06 -10.76 4.86
CA TYR A 54 -8.64 -12.14 4.64
C TYR A 54 -8.74 -13.00 5.90
N PRO A 55 -9.93 -13.16 6.52
CA PRO A 55 -10.07 -13.79 7.84
C PRO A 55 -9.58 -15.23 7.91
N LYS A 56 -9.61 -15.94 6.78
CA LYS A 56 -9.23 -17.36 6.69
C LYS A 56 -7.82 -17.59 6.11
N SER A 57 -7.08 -16.54 5.75
CA SER A 57 -5.83 -16.70 5.00
C SER A 57 -4.71 -15.84 5.57
N ARG A 58 -4.09 -16.35 6.64
CA ARG A 58 -2.89 -15.75 7.26
C ARG A 58 -1.76 -15.53 6.25
N ILE A 59 -1.55 -16.48 5.34
CA ILE A 59 -0.55 -16.38 4.27
C ILE A 59 -0.75 -15.12 3.41
N LYS A 60 -1.99 -14.79 3.04
CA LYS A 60 -2.27 -13.57 2.25
C LYS A 60 -2.05 -12.30 3.05
N GLN A 61 -2.37 -12.31 4.35
CA GLN A 61 -2.12 -11.19 5.26
C GLN A 61 -0.61 -10.90 5.35
N GLU A 62 0.18 -11.92 5.70
CA GLU A 62 1.65 -11.82 5.83
C GLU A 62 2.31 -11.41 4.51
N LEU A 63 1.81 -11.93 3.39
CA LEU A 63 2.30 -11.57 2.06
C LEU A 63 2.06 -10.08 1.74
N ILE A 64 0.88 -9.55 2.03
CA ILE A 64 0.60 -8.11 1.78
C ILE A 64 1.51 -7.25 2.66
N ILE A 65 1.68 -7.59 3.94
CA ILE A 65 2.56 -6.85 4.85
C ILE A 65 4.00 -6.85 4.33
N ALA A 66 4.50 -8.00 3.88
CA ALA A 66 5.84 -8.12 3.31
C ALA A 66 6.01 -7.20 2.09
N ILE A 67 5.01 -7.17 1.19
CA ILE A 67 5.05 -6.31 0.00
C ILE A 67 4.96 -4.82 0.39
N VAL A 68 4.13 -4.46 1.38
CA VAL A 68 4.05 -3.06 1.86
C VAL A 68 5.40 -2.61 2.41
N LYS A 69 6.05 -3.43 3.25
CA LYS A 69 7.39 -3.15 3.78
C LYS A 69 8.43 -3.02 2.68
N GLU A 70 8.30 -3.77 1.59
CA GLU A 70 9.16 -3.68 0.42
C GLU A 70 9.00 -2.34 -0.33
N TYR A 71 7.77 -1.86 -0.56
CA TYR A 71 7.53 -0.54 -1.15
C TYR A 71 8.08 0.59 -0.28
N ILE A 72 7.89 0.52 1.04
CA ILE A 72 8.45 1.50 1.98
C ILE A 72 9.99 1.49 1.88
N TYR A 73 10.60 0.30 1.96
CA TYR A 73 12.04 0.15 1.81
C TYR A 73 12.54 0.71 0.47
N MET A 74 11.79 0.53 -0.61
CA MET A 74 12.18 1.08 -1.91
C MET A 74 12.22 2.60 -1.90
N VAL A 75 11.19 3.24 -1.35
CA VAL A 75 11.15 4.72 -1.25
C VAL A 75 12.28 5.26 -0.37
N GLU A 76 12.58 4.57 0.73
CA GLU A 76 13.66 4.99 1.64
C GLU A 76 15.07 4.82 1.06
N LYS A 77 15.27 3.85 0.15
CA LYS A 77 16.62 3.48 -0.35
C LYS A 77 16.93 3.96 -1.75
N TYR A 78 15.94 4.11 -2.62
CA TYR A 78 16.15 4.48 -4.02
C TYR A 78 15.63 5.89 -4.25
N LYS A 79 16.54 6.83 -4.55
CA LYS A 79 16.21 8.25 -4.76
C LYS A 79 15.17 8.48 -5.87
N ASP A 80 15.13 7.61 -6.87
CA ASP A 80 14.20 7.70 -8.01
C ASP A 80 12.88 6.95 -7.77
N TYR A 81 12.63 6.49 -6.55
CA TYR A 81 11.41 5.82 -6.14
C TYR A 81 10.77 6.59 -4.99
N ASP A 82 9.62 7.21 -5.24
CA ASP A 82 8.93 8.08 -4.30
C ASP A 82 7.42 7.74 -4.23
N LEU A 83 6.70 8.45 -3.35
CA LEU A 83 5.26 8.30 -3.22
C LEU A 83 4.55 8.55 -4.55
N ASP A 84 4.95 9.58 -5.30
CA ASP A 84 4.34 9.91 -6.60
C ASP A 84 4.47 8.77 -7.61
N ARG A 85 5.60 8.05 -7.61
CA ARG A 85 5.78 6.87 -8.43
C ARG A 85 4.86 5.74 -8.02
N VAL A 86 4.69 5.49 -6.72
CA VAL A 86 3.71 4.50 -6.22
C VAL A 86 2.28 4.87 -6.66
N LEU A 87 1.90 6.14 -6.54
CA LEU A 87 0.59 6.63 -6.99
C LEU A 87 0.38 6.47 -8.49
N LYS A 88 1.39 6.80 -9.31
CA LYS A 88 1.37 6.57 -10.77
C LYS A 88 1.24 5.09 -11.12
N GLU A 89 1.87 4.19 -10.37
CA GLU A 89 1.71 2.75 -10.57
C GLU A 89 0.29 2.26 -10.21
N ILE A 90 -0.35 2.85 -9.20
CA ILE A 90 -1.75 2.56 -8.84
C ILE A 90 -2.68 3.01 -9.96
N ASP A 91 -2.57 4.26 -10.44
CA ASP A 91 -3.33 4.79 -11.58
C ASP A 91 -3.21 3.87 -12.80
N ARG A 92 -1.97 3.54 -13.21
CA ARG A 92 -1.74 2.60 -14.33
C ARG A 92 -2.40 1.25 -14.11
N SER A 93 -2.38 0.72 -12.89
CA SER A 93 -3.00 -0.56 -12.56
C SER A 93 -4.53 -0.51 -12.65
N LEU A 94 -5.15 0.60 -12.23
CA LEU A 94 -6.58 0.83 -12.36
C LEU A 94 -6.98 0.95 -13.84
N LYS A 95 -6.21 1.71 -14.63
CA LYS A 95 -6.42 1.84 -16.06
C LYS A 95 -6.35 0.50 -16.80
N LEU A 96 -5.38 -0.35 -16.47
CA LEU A 96 -5.20 -1.67 -17.09
C LEU A 96 -6.19 -2.72 -16.57
N SER A 97 -6.70 -2.55 -15.35
CA SER A 97 -7.61 -3.50 -14.72
C SER A 97 -8.66 -2.77 -13.89
N PRO A 98 -9.71 -2.22 -14.53
CA PRO A 98 -10.79 -1.49 -13.86
C PRO A 98 -11.42 -2.24 -12.68
N ARG A 99 -11.48 -3.57 -12.73
CA ARG A 99 -11.93 -4.43 -11.61
C ARG A 99 -11.16 -4.24 -10.29
N PHE A 100 -9.99 -3.61 -10.32
CA PHE A 100 -9.20 -3.30 -9.13
C PHE A 100 -9.76 -2.13 -8.32
N THR A 101 -10.67 -1.32 -8.86
CA THR A 101 -11.42 -0.31 -8.09
C THR A 101 -12.10 -0.95 -6.87
N LYS A 102 -12.75 -2.11 -7.06
CA LYS A 102 -13.40 -2.90 -6.00
C LYS A 102 -12.43 -3.45 -4.94
N LYS A 103 -11.12 -3.35 -5.15
CA LYS A 103 -10.10 -3.74 -4.16
C LYS A 103 -9.72 -2.59 -3.24
N ILE A 104 -10.12 -1.36 -3.53
CA ILE A 104 -9.90 -0.23 -2.62
C ILE A 104 -11.08 -0.16 -1.66
N ASN A 105 -10.82 -0.31 -0.36
CA ASN A 105 -11.84 -0.13 0.67
C ASN A 105 -11.54 1.17 1.43
N PHE A 106 -12.33 2.20 1.15
CA PHE A 106 -12.13 3.53 1.74
C PHE A 106 -12.43 3.61 3.24
N ALA A 107 -13.25 2.72 3.80
CA ALA A 107 -13.43 2.63 5.24
C ALA A 107 -12.14 2.14 5.93
N HIS A 108 -11.44 1.19 5.31
CA HIS A 108 -10.15 0.73 5.80
C HIS A 108 -9.07 1.81 5.64
N LEU A 109 -9.01 2.50 4.51
CA LEU A 109 -8.02 3.57 4.31
C LEU A 109 -8.19 4.71 5.32
N ARG A 110 -9.43 5.06 5.66
CA ARG A 110 -9.71 6.09 6.66
C ARG A 110 -9.11 5.76 8.04
N ARG A 111 -8.99 4.48 8.40
CA ARG A 111 -8.37 4.04 9.67
C ARG A 111 -6.86 4.28 9.71
N LEU A 112 -6.22 4.36 8.56
CA LEU A 112 -4.77 4.61 8.43
C LEU A 112 -4.43 6.11 8.51
N ILE A 113 -5.43 7.00 8.47
CA ILE A 113 -5.21 8.44 8.61
C ILE A 113 -4.81 8.73 10.06
N SER A 114 -3.71 9.45 10.21
CA SER A 114 -3.11 9.82 11.47
C SER A 114 -4.07 10.69 12.28
N LYS A 115 -4.23 10.36 13.57
CA LYS A 115 -5.09 11.12 14.49
C LYS A 115 -4.34 12.14 15.32
N ASN A 116 -3.02 11.93 15.49
CA ASN A 116 -2.19 12.66 16.43
C ASN A 116 -1.22 13.64 15.73
N ASN A 117 -1.10 13.58 14.41
CA ASN A 117 -0.25 14.45 13.62
C ASN A 117 -1.08 15.03 12.46
N GLU A 118 -1.37 16.33 12.52
CA GLU A 118 -2.21 17.03 11.55
C GLU A 118 -1.55 17.11 10.16
N ASN A 119 -0.22 17.25 10.10
CA ASN A 119 0.51 17.29 8.83
C ASN A 119 0.45 15.94 8.12
N ASP A 120 0.72 14.85 8.84
CA ASP A 120 0.57 13.49 8.31
C ASP A 120 -0.87 13.26 7.84
N ALA A 121 -1.85 13.65 8.66
CA ALA A 121 -3.26 13.50 8.35
C ALA A 121 -3.64 14.24 7.05
N LEU A 122 -3.12 15.45 6.85
CA LEU A 122 -3.36 16.26 5.65
C LEU A 122 -2.81 15.58 4.39
N ILE A 123 -1.57 15.08 4.42
CA ILE A 123 -0.96 14.42 3.26
C ILE A 123 -1.68 13.10 2.97
N GLN A 124 -1.99 12.31 4.01
CA GLN A 124 -2.76 11.08 3.88
C GLN A 124 -4.17 11.33 3.32
N GLN A 125 -4.82 12.43 3.72
CA GLN A 125 -6.11 12.84 3.18
C GLN A 125 -6.00 13.17 1.69
N ARG A 126 -4.93 13.82 1.23
CA ARG A 126 -4.70 14.07 -0.20
C ARG A 126 -4.50 12.78 -0.98
N VAL A 127 -3.74 11.81 -0.44
CA VAL A 127 -3.59 10.49 -1.05
C VAL A 127 -4.94 9.75 -1.12
N TYR A 128 -5.73 9.82 -0.05
CA TYR A 128 -7.08 9.25 -0.01
C TYR A 128 -7.99 9.85 -1.09
N GLU A 129 -7.99 11.18 -1.24
CA GLU A 129 -8.77 11.90 -2.25
C GLU A 129 -8.33 11.57 -3.67
N PHE A 130 -7.01 11.47 -3.90
CA PHE A 130 -6.46 10.99 -5.15
C PHE A 130 -7.02 9.61 -5.50
N LEU A 131 -6.91 8.63 -4.60
CA LEU A 131 -7.43 7.27 -4.81
C LEU A 131 -8.94 7.25 -5.07
N LEU A 132 -9.70 8.11 -4.38
CA LEU A 132 -11.13 8.25 -4.58
C LEU A 132 -11.47 8.77 -5.98
N ASN A 133 -10.72 9.76 -6.47
CA ASN A 133 -10.89 10.30 -7.80
C ASN A 133 -10.52 9.28 -8.88
N GLU A 134 -9.40 8.56 -8.72
CA GLU A 134 -9.01 7.50 -9.65
C GLU A 134 -10.06 6.38 -9.73
N VAL A 135 -10.65 5.98 -8.60
CA VAL A 135 -11.75 5.01 -8.60
C VAL A 135 -12.95 5.54 -9.38
N LYS A 136 -13.35 6.80 -9.19
CA LYS A 136 -14.45 7.41 -9.94
C LYS A 136 -14.19 7.47 -11.45
N ILE A 137 -12.94 7.65 -11.86
CA ILE A 137 -12.55 7.70 -13.28
C ILE A 137 -12.69 6.31 -13.90
N TYR A 138 -12.17 5.27 -13.24
CA TYR A 138 -12.05 3.92 -13.81
C TYR A 138 -13.17 2.94 -13.40
N GLU A 139 -14.12 3.35 -12.56
CA GLU A 139 -15.31 2.55 -12.23
C GLU A 139 -16.41 2.65 -13.30
N ASN A 140 -16.32 3.66 -14.18
CA ASN A 140 -17.25 3.88 -15.30
C ASN A 140 -16.96 2.99 -16.51
#